data_AF-A0A7C7XMY6-F1
#
_entry.id   AF-A0A7C7XMY6-F1
#
_cell.length_a   1.000
_cell.length_b   1.000
_cell.length_c   1.000
_cell.angle_alpha   90.00
_cell.angle_beta   90.00
_cell.angle_gamma   90.00
#
_symmetry.space_group_name_H-M   'P 1'
#
loop_
_entity.id
_entity.type
_entity.pdbx_description
1 polymer ?
#
loop_
_entity_poly.entity_id
_entity_poly.type
_entity_poly.pdbx_seq_one_letter_code
_entity_poly.pdbx_strand_id
1 'polypeptide(L)'
;AEYTELTGNYVRKIEVKSDGRLQVFFKSVADGAHSALDLKTFWLIPKVNGGSISWQCACGIGSNGCIDGGEPGGNAIEEKYLPSSCI
;
A
#
# COMPACT_ATOMS: atom_id res chain seq x y z
N ALA A 1 8.76 18.88 -14.35
CA ALA A 1 7.81 17.94 -14.99
C ALA A 1 6.58 17.89 -14.11
N GLU A 2 5.40 18.19 -14.64
CA GLU A 2 4.15 17.89 -13.95
C GLU A 2 3.92 16.38 -14.07
N TYR A 3 3.95 15.68 -12.93
CA TYR A 3 3.59 14.27 -12.88
C TYR A 3 2.06 14.20 -12.81
N THR A 4 1.40 14.18 -13.96
CA THR A 4 -0.06 14.00 -14.04
C THR A 4 -0.49 12.61 -13.59
N GLU A 5 0.43 11.64 -13.56
CA GLU A 5 0.19 10.30 -13.03
C GLU A 5 1.31 9.88 -12.08
N LEU A 6 0.95 9.58 -10.83
CA LEU A 6 1.86 8.99 -9.84
C LEU A 6 2.04 7.50 -10.13
N THR A 7 2.93 7.18 -11.06
CA THR A 7 3.25 5.82 -11.52
C THR A 7 4.76 5.56 -11.44
N GLY A 8 5.15 4.30 -11.63
CA GLY A 8 6.56 3.90 -11.70
C GLY A 8 6.74 2.58 -12.44
N ASN A 9 7.95 2.02 -12.38
CA ASN A 9 8.26 0.76 -13.06
C ASN A 9 7.32 -0.37 -12.62
N TYR A 10 7.05 -0.48 -11.31
CA TYR A 10 6.19 -1.51 -10.72
C TYR A 10 4.89 -0.98 -10.10
N VAL A 11 4.75 0.35 -10.00
CA VAL A 11 3.58 1.01 -9.41
C VAL A 11 2.65 1.45 -10.54
N ARG A 12 1.42 0.97 -10.49
CA ARG A 12 0.37 1.27 -11.47
C ARG A 12 -0.29 2.61 -11.19
N LYS A 13 -0.56 2.92 -9.92
CA LYS A 13 -1.09 4.22 -9.48
C LYS A 13 -0.97 4.37 -7.96
N ILE A 14 -1.10 5.60 -7.51
CA ILE A 14 -1.32 5.96 -6.11
C ILE A 14 -2.64 6.73 -6.02
N GLU A 15 -3.55 6.28 -5.17
CA GLU A 15 -4.81 6.99 -4.91
C GLU A 15 -4.79 7.62 -3.53
N VAL A 16 -5.07 8.92 -3.48
CA VAL A 16 -5.33 9.65 -2.24
C VAL A 16 -6.83 9.61 -1.96
N LYS A 17 -7.23 9.08 -0.81
CA LYS A 17 -8.63 9.04 -0.38
C LYS A 17 -9.01 10.37 0.28
N SER A 18 -10.31 10.64 0.38
CA SER A 18 -10.85 11.88 0.95
C SER A 18 -10.45 12.14 2.40
N ASP A 19 -10.06 11.10 3.14
CA ASP A 19 -9.57 11.17 4.52
C ASP A 19 -8.04 11.21 4.64
N GLY A 20 -7.33 11.43 3.52
CA GLY A 20 -5.89 11.57 3.48
C GLY A 20 -5.11 10.25 3.47
N ARG A 21 -5.78 9.09 3.55
CA ARG A 21 -5.11 7.79 3.35
C ARG A 21 -4.63 7.67 1.91
N LEU A 22 -3.46 7.05 1.72
CA LEU A 22 -2.98 6.68 0.38
C LEU A 22 -3.07 5.17 0.20
N GLN A 23 -3.48 4.76 -0.99
CA GLN A 23 -3.40 3.38 -1.44
C GLN A 23 -2.44 3.30 -2.62
N VAL A 24 -1.44 2.44 -2.51
CA VAL A 24 -0.47 2.17 -3.57
C VAL A 24 -0.88 0.89 -4.29
N PHE A 25 -0.93 0.93 -5.62
CA PHE A 25 -1.32 -0.21 -6.45
C PHE A 25 -0.14 -0.68 -7.27
N PHE A 26 0.22 -1.96 -7.12
CA PHE A 26 1.20 -2.59 -7.98
C PHE A 26 0.60 -2.92 -9.35
N LYS A 27 1.50 -3.02 -10.32
CA LYS A 27 1.21 -3.47 -11.68
C LYS A 27 0.93 -4.98 -11.71
N SER A 28 0.45 -5.46 -12.86
CA SER A 28 0.30 -6.90 -13.06
C SER A 28 1.64 -7.58 -13.36
N VAL A 29 1.68 -8.91 -13.31
CA VAL A 29 2.84 -9.68 -13.83
C VAL A 29 3.10 -9.37 -15.31
N ALA A 30 2.03 -9.24 -16.11
CA ALA A 30 2.16 -8.92 -17.53
C ALA A 30 2.83 -7.55 -17.76
N ASP A 31 2.71 -6.65 -16.79
CA ASP A 31 3.31 -5.31 -16.81
C ASP A 31 4.62 -5.22 -16.01
N GLY A 32 5.21 -6.35 -15.64
CA GLY A 32 6.55 -6.44 -15.05
C GLY A 32 6.63 -6.50 -13.52
N ALA A 33 5.50 -6.63 -12.80
CA ALA A 33 5.54 -6.90 -11.37
C ALA A 33 5.93 -8.35 -11.06
N HIS A 34 6.50 -8.57 -9.87
CA HIS A 34 6.71 -9.93 -9.35
C HIS A 34 5.35 -10.61 -9.09
N SER A 35 5.24 -11.92 -9.28
CA SER A 35 3.99 -12.68 -9.10
C SER A 35 3.35 -12.49 -7.72
N ALA A 36 4.17 -12.40 -6.68
CA ALA A 36 3.73 -12.10 -5.30
C ALA A 36 3.06 -10.71 -5.13
N LEU A 37 3.31 -9.78 -6.05
CA LEU A 37 2.80 -8.41 -6.00
C LEU A 37 1.72 -8.15 -7.05
N ASP A 38 1.32 -9.18 -7.81
CA ASP A 38 0.38 -9.06 -8.93
C ASP A 38 -0.93 -8.38 -8.51
N LEU A 39 -1.16 -7.16 -9.00
CA LEU A 39 -2.32 -6.34 -8.69
C LEU A 39 -2.54 -6.07 -7.19
N LYS A 40 -1.52 -6.34 -6.36
CA LYS A 40 -1.57 -6.13 -4.90
C LYS A 40 -1.46 -4.66 -4.54
N THR A 41 -1.80 -4.37 -3.29
CA THR A 41 -1.88 -3.02 -2.75
C THR A 41 -1.40 -2.96 -1.30
N PHE A 42 -0.93 -1.80 -0.88
CA PHE A 42 -0.72 -1.46 0.53
C PHE A 42 -1.14 -0.01 0.79
N TRP A 43 -1.18 0.35 2.06
CA TRP A 43 -1.73 1.60 2.55
C TRP A 43 -0.71 2.43 3.32
N LEU A 44 -0.82 3.75 3.19
CA LEU A 44 -0.24 4.72 4.11
C LEU A 44 -1.40 5.45 4.79
N ILE A 45 -1.45 5.36 6.12
CA ILE A 45 -2.54 5.85 6.95
C ILE A 45 -1.99 6.98 7.83
N PRO A 46 -2.50 8.22 7.69
CA PRO A 46 -2.03 9.32 8.52
C PRO A 46 -2.58 9.18 9.95
N LYS A 47 -1.74 9.47 10.93
CA LYS A 47 -2.11 9.62 12.34
C LYS A 47 -1.74 11.03 12.80
N VAL A 48 -2.72 11.72 13.36
CA VAL A 48 -2.55 13.09 13.87
C VAL A 48 -2.01 13.02 15.30
N ASN A 49 -0.85 13.63 15.54
CA ASN A 49 -0.20 13.67 16.85
C ASN A 49 -0.06 15.12 17.33
N GLY A 50 -1.20 15.75 17.65
CA GLY A 50 -1.26 17.04 18.38
C GLY A 50 -0.39 18.17 17.81
N GLY A 51 -0.28 18.28 16.48
CA GLY A 51 0.59 19.27 15.81
C GLY A 51 1.51 18.67 14.73
N SER A 52 1.55 17.34 14.60
CA SER A 52 2.27 16.65 13.53
C SER A 52 1.42 15.53 12.92
N ILE A 53 1.84 15.03 11.76
CA ILE A 53 1.27 13.84 11.12
C ILE A 53 2.37 12.78 11.10
N SER A 54 2.10 11.61 11.65
CA SER A 54 2.89 10.40 11.38
C SER A 54 2.14 9.51 10.40
N TRP A 55 2.86 8.60 9.75
CA TRP A 55 2.28 7.66 8.79
C TRP A 55 2.46 6.24 9.31
N GLN A 56 1.36 5.50 9.36
CA GLN A 56 1.40 4.05 9.51
C GLN A 56 1.34 3.44 8.11
N CYS A 57 2.30 2.59 7.79
CA CYS A 57 2.18 1.71 6.65
C CYS A 57 1.47 0.41 7.06
N ALA A 58 0.62 -0.13 6.19
CA ALA A 58 -0.13 -1.36 6.45
C ALA A 58 -0.46 -2.08 5.15
N CYS A 59 -0.57 -3.41 5.20
CA CYS A 59 -0.98 -4.21 4.03
C CYS A 59 -2.46 -3.99 3.62
N GLY A 60 -3.30 -3.48 4.52
CA GLY A 60 -4.75 -3.38 4.38
C GLY A 60 -5.38 -2.44 5.42
N ILE A 61 -6.68 -2.16 5.28
CA ILE A 61 -7.45 -1.38 6.25
C ILE A 61 -8.40 -2.33 7.00
N GLY A 62 -8.22 -2.47 8.32
CA GLY A 62 -9.11 -3.24 9.18
C GLY A 62 -8.38 -4.18 10.14
N SER A 63 -9.13 -4.78 11.07
CA SER A 63 -8.62 -5.56 12.21
C SER A 63 -7.99 -6.93 11.86
N ASN A 64 -8.14 -7.44 10.62
CA ASN A 64 -7.80 -8.83 10.29
C ASN A 64 -6.90 -9.01 9.04
N GLY A 65 -6.18 -7.98 8.57
CA GLY A 65 -5.38 -8.11 7.35
C GLY A 65 -3.90 -8.40 7.57
N CYS A 66 -3.28 -7.67 8.50
CA CYS A 66 -1.82 -7.51 8.58
C CYS A 66 -1.27 -7.56 10.00
N ILE A 67 -2.14 -7.87 10.97
CA ILE A 67 -1.74 -8.03 12.35
C ILE A 67 -1.54 -9.53 12.51
N ASP A 68 -0.33 -9.94 12.87
CA ASP A 68 0.12 -11.33 13.11
C ASP A 68 0.43 -12.19 11.86
N GLY A 69 0.88 -11.61 10.74
CA GLY A 69 1.41 -12.41 9.61
C GLY A 69 0.36 -13.15 8.78
N GLY A 70 -0.93 -12.81 8.95
CA GLY A 70 -2.03 -13.39 8.18
C GLY A 70 -1.98 -13.02 6.70
N GLU A 71 -2.44 -13.92 5.82
CA GLU A 71 -2.66 -13.58 4.41
C GLU A 71 -3.89 -12.67 4.32
N PRO A 72 -3.74 -11.42 3.84
CA PRO A 72 -4.88 -10.53 3.78
C PRO A 72 -5.78 -10.88 2.60
N GLY A 73 -7.10 -10.76 2.81
CA GLY A 73 -8.09 -11.02 1.77
C GLY A 73 -8.00 -10.03 0.59
N GLY A 74 -8.29 -10.51 -0.62
CA GLY A 74 -8.39 -9.68 -1.83
C GLY A 74 -7.04 -9.17 -2.34
N ASN A 75 -6.96 -7.86 -2.60
CA ASN A 75 -5.82 -7.22 -3.27
C ASN A 75 -4.77 -6.68 -2.29
N ALA A 76 -4.80 -7.06 -1.03
CA ALA A 76 -3.77 -6.67 -0.08
C ALA A 76 -2.50 -7.52 -0.27
N ILE A 77 -1.34 -6.88 -0.12
CA ILE A 77 -0.03 -7.53 -0.20
C ILE A 77 0.21 -8.40 1.05
N GLU A 78 0.84 -9.57 0.91
CA GLU A 78 1.22 -10.35 2.09
C GLU A 78 2.34 -9.66 2.90
N GLU A 79 2.27 -9.76 4.22
CA GLU A 79 3.18 -9.08 5.14
C GLU A 79 4.67 -9.43 4.89
N LYS A 80 4.98 -10.68 4.52
CA LYS A 80 6.35 -11.11 4.20
C LYS A 80 6.99 -10.38 3.01
N TYR A 81 6.19 -9.70 2.18
CA TYR A 81 6.66 -8.90 1.06
C TYR A 81 6.69 -7.40 1.37
N LEU A 82 6.27 -7.00 2.57
CA LEU A 82 6.40 -5.62 3.04
C LEU A 82 7.78 -5.37 3.63
N PRO A 83 8.30 -4.13 3.53
CA PRO A 83 9.44 -3.69 4.32
C PRO A 83 9.15 -3.84 5.81
N SER A 84 10.19 -4.05 6.64
CA SER A 84 10.04 -4.13 8.10
C SER A 84 9.47 -2.87 8.75
N SER A 85 9.54 -1.72 8.08
CA SER A 85 8.90 -0.48 8.51
C SER A 85 7.40 -0.40 8.20
N CYS A 86 6.85 -1.39 7.50
CA CYS A 86 5.44 -1.53 7.12
C CYS A 86 4.74 -2.68 7.85
N ILE A 87 5.33 -3.17 8.93
CA ILE A 87 4.84 -4.23 9.81
C ILE A 87 4.55 -3.61 11.18
#